data_AF-A0A8T5T4Q0-F1
#
_entry.id   AF-A0A8T5T4Q0-F1
#
_cell.length_a   1.000
_cell.length_b   1.000
_cell.length_c   1.000
_cell.angle_alpha   90.00
_cell.angle_beta   90.00
_cell.angle_gamma   90.00
#
_symmetry.space_group_name_H-M   'P 1'
#
loop_
_entity.id
_entity.type
_entity.pdbx_description
1 polymer ?
#
loop_
_entity_poly.entity_id
_entity_poly.type
_entity_poly.pdbx_seq_one_letter_code
_entity_poly.pdbx_strand_id
1 'polypeptide(L)'
;MDKLLKHEQCYKLLPAHTAQHTLKLLIRNWRAFYRARKTWQVNPQAFLGAPQPPKYKKPKGEMVAIISNQQARVKGGILTPS
;
A
#
# COMPACT_ATOMS: atom_id res chain seq x y z
N MET A 1 13.33 -5.62 -0.99
CA MET A 1 12.74 -5.08 0.26
C MET A 1 12.40 -6.18 1.26
N ASP A 2 11.82 -7.31 0.83
CA ASP A 2 11.59 -8.48 1.70
C ASP A 2 12.75 -8.86 2.60
N LYS A 3 13.95 -9.04 2.04
CA LYS A 3 15.12 -9.48 2.82
C LYS A 3 15.50 -8.54 3.97
N LEU A 4 15.21 -7.24 3.85
CA LEU A 4 15.52 -6.23 4.88
C LEU A 4 14.50 -6.24 6.03
N LEU A 5 13.23 -6.55 5.74
CA LEU A 5 12.14 -6.46 6.71
C LEU A 5 11.76 -7.82 7.32
N LYS A 6 12.37 -8.92 6.87
CA LYS A 6 12.13 -10.27 7.40
C LYS A 6 12.34 -10.41 8.90
N HIS A 7 13.17 -9.55 9.50
CA HIS A 7 13.47 -9.60 10.93
C HIS A 7 12.54 -8.72 11.77
N GLU A 8 11.77 -7.82 11.14
CA GLU A 8 10.84 -6.91 11.81
C GLU A 8 9.60 -7.65 12.33
N GLN A 9 9.22 -7.36 13.56
CA GLN A 9 8.11 -8.03 14.24
C GLN A 9 6.78 -7.76 13.52
N CYS A 10 6.56 -6.52 13.08
CA CYS A 10 5.40 -6.10 12.29
C CYS A 10 5.28 -6.85 10.95
N TYR A 11 6.40 -7.29 10.38
CA TYR A 11 6.44 -8.01 9.12
C TYR A 11 6.13 -9.51 9.31
N LYS A 12 6.50 -10.08 10.47
CA LYS A 12 6.21 -11.48 10.84
C LYS A 12 4.76 -11.70 11.28
N LEU A 13 4.09 -10.67 11.77
CA LEU A 13 2.68 -10.74 12.19
C LEU A 13 1.71 -10.86 11.00
N LEU A 14 2.12 -10.46 9.81
CA LEU A 14 1.33 -10.52 8.59
C LEU A 14 1.75 -11.73 7.74
N PRO A 15 0.81 -12.37 7.01
CA PRO A 15 1.18 -13.32 5.98
C PRO A 15 2.16 -12.65 5.00
N ALA A 16 3.25 -13.36 4.64
CA ALA A 16 4.34 -12.79 3.85
C ALA A 16 3.86 -12.10 2.56
N HIS A 17 2.88 -12.70 1.88
CA HIS A 17 2.25 -12.13 0.68
C HIS A 17 1.51 -10.81 0.95
N THR A 18 0.77 -10.72 2.05
CA THR A 18 0.05 -9.51 2.45
C THR A 18 1.04 -8.40 2.81
N ALA A 19 2.10 -8.72 3.55
CA ALA A 19 3.16 -7.76 3.88
C ALA A 19 3.87 -7.23 2.63
N GLN A 20 4.20 -8.11 1.67
CA GLN A 20 4.75 -7.72 0.38
C GLN A 20 3.83 -6.77 -0.40
N HIS A 21 2.53 -7.07 -0.45
CA HIS A 21 1.58 -6.26 -1.20
C HIS A 21 1.41 -4.86 -0.58
N THR A 22 1.35 -4.81 0.75
CA THR A 22 1.32 -3.55 1.51
C THR A 22 2.55 -2.70 1.22
N LEU A 23 3.75 -3.30 1.20
CA LEU A 23 4.98 -2.59 0.83
C LEU A 23 4.96 -2.10 -0.62
N LYS A 24 4.49 -2.92 -1.58
CA LYS A 24 4.35 -2.49 -2.98
C LYS A 24 3.41 -1.30 -3.11
N LEU A 25 2.29 -1.31 -2.40
CA LEU A 25 1.34 -0.20 -2.36
C LEU A 25 1.98 1.07 -1.77
N LEU A 26 2.70 0.93 -0.65
CA LEU A 26 3.44 2.03 -0.03
C LEU A 26 4.42 2.67 -1.03
N ILE A 27 5.27 1.87 -1.67
CA ILE A 27 6.25 2.34 -2.66
C ILE A 27 5.55 3.04 -3.83
N ARG A 28 4.45 2.48 -4.33
CA ARG A 28 3.68 3.07 -5.43
C ARG A 28 3.15 4.46 -5.04
N ASN A 29 2.61 4.59 -3.84
CA ASN A 29 2.07 5.86 -3.34
C ASN A 29 3.17 6.92 -3.19
N TRP A 30 4.34 6.54 -2.65
CA TRP A 30 5.48 7.45 -2.57
C TRP A 30 5.98 7.89 -3.95
N ARG A 31 6.12 6.96 -4.91
CA ARG A 31 6.51 7.30 -6.29
C ARG A 31 5.50 8.23 -6.96
N ALA A 32 4.21 8.01 -6.75
CA ALA A 32 3.16 8.89 -7.26
C ALA A 32 3.27 10.29 -6.64
N PHE A 33 3.47 10.39 -5.32
CA PHE A 33 3.67 11.65 -4.62
C PHE A 33 4.87 12.43 -5.17
N TYR A 34 6.03 11.80 -5.32
CA TYR A 34 7.21 12.50 -5.86
C TYR A 34 7.02 12.98 -7.31
N ARG A 35 6.33 12.20 -8.14
CA ARG A 35 5.97 12.64 -9.50
C ARG A 35 5.04 13.84 -9.48
N ALA A 36 3.95 13.77 -8.70
CA ALA A 36 3.02 14.88 -8.56
C ALA A 36 3.72 16.14 -8.02
N ARG A 37 4.60 16.01 -7.03
CA ARG A 37 5.36 17.14 -6.48
C ARG A 37 6.28 17.80 -7.51
N LYS A 38 6.97 17.01 -8.35
CA LYS A 38 7.80 17.55 -9.44
C LYS A 38 6.96 18.30 -10.46
N THR A 39 5.83 17.72 -10.90
CA THR A 39 4.94 18.38 -11.85
C THR A 39 4.33 19.65 -11.26
N TRP A 40 3.96 19.64 -9.98
CA TRP A 40 3.45 20.81 -9.27
C TRP A 40 4.49 21.94 -9.18
N GLN A 41 5.78 21.64 -9.01
CA GLN A 41 6.84 22.66 -9.00
C GLN A 41 6.98 23.38 -10.34
N VAL A 42 6.73 22.69 -11.46
CA VAL A 42 6.82 23.23 -12.82
C VAL A 42 5.52 23.92 -13.23
N ASN A 43 4.37 23.32 -12.88
CA ASN A 43 3.05 23.84 -13.20
C ASN A 43 2.11 23.71 -11.99
N PRO A 44 2.14 24.69 -11.06
CA PRO A 44 1.28 24.67 -9.88
C PRO A 44 -0.22 24.76 -10.22
N GLN A 45 -0.57 25.44 -11.32
CA GLN A 45 -1.97 25.68 -11.72
C GLN A 45 -2.68 24.41 -12.21
N ALA A 46 -1.95 23.37 -12.63
CA ALA A 46 -2.52 22.08 -13.01
C ALA A 46 -3.06 21.27 -11.81
N PHE A 47 -2.87 21.74 -10.58
CA PHE A 47 -3.32 21.06 -9.37
C PHE A 47 -4.19 21.99 -8.53
N LEU A 48 -5.21 21.41 -7.88
CA LEU A 48 -6.06 22.13 -6.92
C LEU A 48 -5.32 22.54 -5.63
N GLY A 49 -4.07 22.10 -5.46
CA GLY A 49 -3.22 22.42 -4.31
C GLY A 49 -1.91 21.63 -4.33
N ALA A 50 -1.03 21.94 -3.38
CA ALA A 50 0.24 21.26 -3.25
C ALA A 50 0.05 19.76 -2.93
N PRO A 51 0.69 18.85 -3.67
CA PRO A 51 0.67 17.42 -3.35
C PRO A 51 1.16 17.17 -1.93
N GLN A 52 0.46 16.32 -1.17
CA GLN A 52 0.82 15.96 0.20
C GLN A 52 1.44 14.56 0.26
N PRO A 53 2.44 14.33 1.14
CA PRO A 53 3.04 13.02 1.29
C PRO A 53 2.03 12.03 1.88
N PRO A 54 2.18 10.72 1.57
CA PRO A 54 1.39 9.68 2.22
C PRO A 54 1.58 9.76 3.75
N LYS A 55 0.48 9.80 4.50
CA LYS A 55 0.49 9.80 5.97
C LYS A 55 0.26 8.41 6.52
N TYR A 56 0.78 8.13 7.71
CA TYR A 56 0.41 6.95 8.47
C TYR A 56 -1.08 7.02 8.85
N LYS A 57 -1.74 5.87 8.92
CA LYS A 57 -3.12 5.80 9.42
C LYS A 57 -3.16 6.06 10.92
N LYS A 58 -4.29 6.57 11.39
CA LYS A 58 -4.57 6.73 12.83
C LYS A 58 -4.56 5.35 13.51
N PRO A 59 -4.21 5.27 14.80
CA PRO A 59 -4.40 4.05 15.58
C PRO A 59 -5.86 3.57 15.46
N LYS A 60 -6.06 2.27 15.18
CA LYS A 60 -7.37 1.64 14.86
C LYS A 60 -8.00 2.04 13.53
N GLY A 61 -7.26 2.68 12.62
CA GLY A 61 -7.74 2.94 11.26
C GLY A 61 -7.85 1.65 10.45
N GLU A 62 -8.95 1.48 9.73
CA GLU A 62 -9.12 0.36 8.79
C GLU A 62 -8.16 0.52 7.60
N MET A 63 -7.64 -0.58 7.06
CA MET A 63 -6.83 -0.58 5.84
C MET A 63 -7.37 -1.62 4.87
N VAL A 64 -7.36 -1.27 3.58
CA VAL A 64 -7.66 -2.23 2.51
C VAL A 64 -6.63 -3.35 2.58
N ALA A 65 -7.08 -4.54 2.97
CA ALA A 65 -6.29 -5.76 2.90
C ALA A 65 -6.38 -6.30 1.47
N ILE A 66 -5.24 -6.34 0.77
CA ILE A 66 -5.18 -6.93 -0.57
C ILE A 66 -4.99 -8.44 -0.39
N ILE A 67 -6.07 -9.18 -0.55
CA ILE A 67 -6.08 -10.65 -0.56
C ILE A 67 -6.00 -11.07 -2.03
N SER A 68 -5.00 -11.88 -2.40
CA SER A 68 -4.84 -12.35 -3.77
C SER A 68 -5.62 -13.65 -4.01
N ASN A 69 -5.90 -13.96 -5.28
CA ASN A 69 -6.56 -15.20 -5.70
C ASN A 69 -5.76 -16.48 -5.33
N GLN A 70 -4.52 -16.33 -4.86
CA GLN A 70 -3.70 -17.43 -4.33
C GLN A 70 -4.05 -17.73 -2.87
N GLN A 71 -4.60 -16.76 -2.13
CA GLN A 71 -4.95 -16.89 -0.71
C GLN A 71 -6.44 -17.15 -0.50
N ALA A 72 -7.29 -16.66 -1.40
CA ALA A 72 -8.72 -16.93 -1.36
C ALA A 72 -9.28 -17.11 -2.77
N ARG A 73 -10.18 -18.09 -2.93
CA ARG A 73 -11.01 -18.29 -4.11
C ARG A 73 -12.45 -17.94 -3.77
N VAL A 74 -13.15 -17.34 -4.72
CA VAL A 74 -14.61 -17.15 -4.60
C VAL A 74 -15.29 -18.43 -5.10
N LYS A 75 -15.99 -19.13 -4.22
CA LYS A 75 -16.79 -20.31 -4.56
C LYS A 75 -18.25 -20.03 -4.19
N GLY A 76 -19.12 -19.93 -5.20
CA GLY A 76 -20.55 -19.66 -4.98
C GLY A 76 -20.85 -18.31 -4.31
N GLY A 77 -20.03 -17.27 -4.56
CA GLY A 77 -20.19 -15.95 -3.95
C GLY A 77 -19.58 -15.80 -2.54
N ILE A 78 -18.99 -16.86 -1.99
CA ILE A 78 -18.33 -16.86 -0.69
C ILE A 78 -16.81 -16.85 -0.88
N LEU A 79 -16.10 -16.01 -0.13
CA LEU A 79 -14.63 -16.03 -0.05
C LEU A 79 -14.18 -17.25 0.75
N THR A 80 -13.62 -18.24 0.07
CA THR A 80 -13.05 -19.46 0.66
C THR A 80 -11.52 -19.41 0.62
N PRO A 81 -10.80 -19.83 1.68
CA PRO A 81 -9.35 -20.01 1.62
C PRO A 81 -8.98 -20.98 0.49
N SER A 82 -7.88 -20.69 -0.20
CA SER A 82 -7.34 -21.54 -1.28
C SER A 82 -6.71 -22.83 -0.78
#